data_AF-A0A535A6F9-F1
#
_entry.id   AF-A0A535A6F9-F1
#
_cell.length_a   1.000
_cell.length_b   1.000
_cell.length_c   1.000
_cell.angle_alpha   90.00
_cell.angle_beta   90.00
_cell.angle_gamma   90.00
#
_symmetry.space_group_name_H-M   'P 1'
#
loop_
_entity.id
_entity.type
_entity.pdbx_description
1 polymer ?
#
loop_
_entity_poly.entity_id
_entity_poly.type
_entity_poly.pdbx_seq_one_letter_code
_entity_poly.pdbx_strand_id
1 'polypeptide(L)' 'MKGLGLGLVVGGWMIAVGGLLATEVMMVRLGVALAGLATSLAGMAALNSAHVERALWKARGH' A
#
# COMPACT_ATOMS: atom_id res chain seq x y z
N MET A 1 1.10 4.59 -13.27
CA MET A 1 1.03 5.00 -11.85
C MET A 1 -0.14 4.37 -11.09
N LYS A 2 -1.40 4.59 -11.49
CA LYS A 2 -2.56 4.07 -10.74
C LYS A 2 -2.60 2.54 -10.56
N GLY A 3 -2.35 1.77 -11.63
CA GLY A 3 -2.33 0.30 -11.53
C GLY A 3 -1.23 -0.24 -10.61
N LEU A 4 -0.04 0.36 -10.66
CA LEU A 4 1.09 0.02 -9.79
C LEU A 4 0.78 0.34 -8.33
N GLY A 5 0.20 1.52 -8.05
CA GLY A 5 -0.21 1.90 -6.69
C GLY A 5 -1.27 0.94 -6.12
N LEU A 6 -2.28 0.58 -6.91
CA LEU A 6 -3.28 -0.42 -6.51
C LEU A 6 -2.66 -1.79 -6.27
N GLY A 7 -1.72 -2.21 -7.13
CA GLY A 7 -0.97 -3.45 -6.97
C GLY A 7 -0.17 -3.49 -5.68
N LEU A 8 0.47 -2.38 -5.29
CA LEU A 8 1.19 -2.27 -4.01
C LEU A 8 0.25 -2.33 -2.81
N VAL A 9 -0.93 -1.71 -2.89
CA VAL A 9 -1.94 -1.79 -1.82
C VAL A 9 -2.43 -3.22 -1.62
N VAL A 10 -2.88 -3.86 -2.69
CA VAL A 10 -3.45 -5.22 -2.60
C VAL A 10 -2.36 -6.25 -2.32
N GLY A 11 -1.21 -6.13 -2.99
CA GLY A 11 -0.07 -7.02 -2.80
C GLY A 11 0.53 -6.92 -1.41
N GLY A 12 0.69 -5.70 -0.88
CA GLY A 12 1.15 -5.49 0.50
C GLY A 12 0.18 -6.11 1.52
N TRP A 13 -1.12 -5.96 1.32
CA TRP A 13 -2.12 -6.59 2.18
C TRP A 13 -2.05 -8.12 2.13
N MET A 14 -1.93 -8.70 0.93
CA MET A 14 -1.77 -10.14 0.74
C MET A 14 -0.50 -10.66 1.45
N ILE A 15 0.62 -9.93 1.37
CA ILE A 15 1.86 -10.29 2.07
C ILE A 15 1.64 -10.25 3.59
N ALA A 16 0.97 -9.21 4.11
CA ALA A 16 0.75 -9.09 5.54
C ALA A 16 -0.14 -10.22 6.09
N VAL A 17 -1.25 -10.52 5.42
CA VAL A 17 -2.17 -11.60 5.80
C VAL A 17 -1.54 -12.98 5.58
N GLY A 18 -0.85 -13.18 4.46
CA GLY A 18 -0.14 -14.42 4.17
C GLY A 18 0.96 -14.69 5.19
N GLY A 19 1.74 -13.67 5.57
CA GLY A 19 2.77 -13.76 6.60
C GLY A 19 2.22 -14.12 7.99
N LEU A 20 1.02 -13.66 8.32
CA LEU A 20 0.31 -14.05 9.54
C LEU A 20 -0.03 -15.54 9.58
N LEU A 21 -0.27 -16.17 8.42
CA LEU A 21 -0.69 -17.57 8.32
C LEU A 21 0.46 -18.53 8.00
N ALA A 22 1.58 -18.04 7.48
CA ALA A 22 2.66 -18.87 6.98
C ALA A 22 3.62 -19.40 8.07
N THR A 23 3.57 -18.87 9.29
CA THR A 23 4.52 -19.25 10.35
C THR A 23 3.97 -19.05 11.75
N GLU A 24 4.34 -19.96 12.66
CA GLU A 24 4.05 -19.90 14.09
C GLU A 24 5.09 -19.06 14.87
N VAL A 25 6.21 -18.71 14.25
CA VAL A 25 7.27 -17.93 14.90
C VAL A 25 6.85 -16.47 14.97
N MET A 26 6.47 -16.02 16.17
CA MET A 26 5.90 -14.68 16.41
C MET A 26 6.72 -13.54 15.79
N MET A 27 8.05 -13.57 15.93
CA MET A 27 8.93 -12.53 15.37
C MET A 27 8.88 -12.46 13.84
N VAL A 28 8.84 -13.62 13.17
CA VAL A 28 8.73 -13.69 11.71
C VAL A 28 7.36 -13.22 11.28
N ARG A 29 6.31 -13.66 11.98
CA ARG A 29 4.92 -13.27 11.74
C ARG A 29 4.73 -11.76 11.80
N LEU A 30 5.28 -11.12 12.82
CA LEU A 30 5.26 -9.68 13.00
C LEU A 30 6.08 -8.96 11.91
N GLY A 31 7.28 -9.46 11.60
CA GLY A 31 8.14 -8.87 10.57
C GLY A 31 7.47 -8.82 9.19
N VAL A 32 6.89 -9.94 8.75
CA VAL A 32 6.21 -10.01 7.45
C VAL A 32 4.92 -9.18 7.44
N ALA A 33 4.15 -9.19 8.53
CA ALA A 33 2.95 -8.34 8.67
C ALA A 33 3.29 -6.85 8.53
N LEU A 34 4.34 -6.39 9.21
CA LEU A 34 4.79 -4.99 9.13
C LEU A 34 5.32 -4.64 7.74
N ALA A 35 6.07 -5.53 7.10
CA ALA A 35 6.59 -5.31 5.74
C ALA A 35 5.45 -5.19 4.71
N GLY A 36 4.44 -6.06 4.79
CA GLY A 36 3.27 -5.99 3.91
C GLY A 36 2.42 -4.74 4.15
N LEU A 37 2.26 -4.33 5.41
CA LEU A 37 1.56 -3.10 5.78
C LEU A 37 2.29 -1.85 5.28
N ALA A 38 3.62 -1.79 5.42
CA ALA A 38 4.44 -0.71 4.88
C ALA A 38 4.33 -0.61 3.34
N THR A 39 4.33 -1.76 2.66
CA THR A 39 4.14 -1.82 1.20
C THR A 39 2.78 -1.28 0.78
N SER A 40 1.73 -1.60 1.54
CA SER A 40 0.37 -1.10 1.29
C SER A 40 0.28 0.42 1.49
N LEU A 41 0.91 0.94 2.53
CA LEU A 41 0.99 2.38 2.80
C LEU A 41 1.71 3.14 1.69
N ALA A 42 2.81 2.58 1.17
CA ALA A 42 3.52 3.16 0.03
C ALA A 42 2.63 3.20 -1.23
N GLY A 43 1.85 2.14 -1.48
CA GLY A 43 0.86 2.11 -2.55
C GLY A 43 -0.22 3.19 -2.40
N MET A 44 -0.76 3.38 -1.20
CA MET A 44 -1.74 4.43 -0.90
C MET A 44 -1.16 5.83 -1.09
N ALA A 45 0.08 6.07 -0.64
CA ALA A 45 0.76 7.34 -0.85
C ALA A 45 0.94 7.65 -2.35
N ALA A 46 1.36 6.66 -3.15
CA ALA A 46 1.51 6.80 -4.59
C ALA A 46 0.17 7.10 -5.29
N LEU A 47 -0.91 6.44 -4.89
CA LEU A 47 -2.26 6.70 -5.40
C LEU A 47 -2.76 8.09 -5.02
N ASN A 48 -2.55 8.49 -3.76
CA ASN A 48 -2.98 9.79 -3.27
C ASN A 48 -2.27 10.93 -4.01
N SER A 49 -0.95 10.84 -4.20
CA SER A 49 -0.19 11.82 -4.97
C SER A 49 -0.72 11.95 -6.41
N ALA A 50 -1.03 10.82 -7.07
CA ALA A 50 -1.61 10.82 -8.41
C ALA A 50 -3.03 11.40 -8.47
N HIS A 51 -3.81 11.32 -7.38
CA HIS A 51 -5.13 11.96 -7.28
C HIS A 51 -5.01 13.47 -7.04
N VAL A 52 -4.11 13.90 -6.15
CA VAL A 52 -3.86 15.33 -5.86
C VAL A 52 -3.34 16.07 -7.10
N GLU A 53 -2.58 15.40 -7.97
CA GLU A 53 -2.12 15.98 -9.24
C GLU A 53 -3.27 16.30 -10.21
N ARG A 54 -4.31 15.46 -10.22
CA ARG A 54 -5.48 15.61 -11.11
C ARG A 54 -6.69 16.22 -10.40
N ALA A 55 -6.50 16.84 -9.25
CA ALA A 55 -7.61 17.31 -8.44
C ALA A 55 -8.35 18.48 -9.12
N LEU A 56 -9.69 18.39 -9.16
CA LEU A 56 -10.56 19.36 -9.84
C LEU A 56 -10.37 20.81 -9.36
N TRP A 57 -9.99 21.01 -8.10
CA TRP A 57 -9.74 22.34 -7.52
C TRP A 57 -8.43 22.96 -8.01
N LYS A 58 -7.42 22.17 -8.44
CA LYS A 58 -6.22 22.70 -9.12
C LYS A 58 -6.52 23.19 -10.54
N ALA A 59 -7.45 22.52 -11.23
CA ALA A 59 -7.83 22.90 -12.60
C ALA A 59 -8.70 24.17 -12.67
N ARG A 60 -9.31 24.59 -11.55
CA ARG A 60 -10.20 25.77 -11.46
C ARG A 60 -9.54 27.04 -10.91
N GLY A 61 -8.28 26.95 -10.46
CA GLY A 61 -7.55 28.04 -9.79
C GLY A 61 -6.53 28.77 -10.65
N HIS A 62 -6.51 28.55 -11.96
CA HIS A 62 -5.69 29.27 -12.94
C HIS A 62 -6.59 30.01 -13.92
#